data_AF-A0A1A8CPT3-F1
#
_entry.id   AF-A0A1A8CPT3-F1
#
_cell.length_a   1.000
_cell.length_b   1.000
_cell.length_c   1.000
_cell.angle_alpha   90.00
_cell.angle_beta   90.00
_cell.angle_gamma   90.00
#
_symmetry.space_group_name_H-M   'P 1'
#
loop_
_entity.id
_entity.type
_entity.pdbx_description
1 polymer ?
#
loop_
_entity_poly.entity_id
_entity_poly.type
_entity_poly.pdbx_seq_one_letter_code
_entity_poly.pdbx_strand_id
1 'polypeptide(L)' 'SYVPCCVLRSALYLLAVTQDKSPRLDVVPLNYICKAFSSCQSFSSIYSHHPALLHFVCRYQELAEKFGPLVLELWLT' A
#
# COMPACT_ATOMS: atom_id res chain seq x y z
N SER A 1 -0.58 -17.16 9.75
CA SER A 1 0.31 -16.34 10.58
C SER A 1 -0.12 -14.89 10.48
N TYR A 2 -0.47 -14.26 11.60
CA TYR A 2 -0.85 -12.84 11.63
C TYR A 2 0.43 -11.99 11.50
N VAL A 3 0.53 -11.16 10.46
CA VAL A 3 1.66 -10.23 10.30
C VAL A 3 1.36 -8.98 11.13
N PRO A 4 2.23 -8.59 12.08
CA PRO A 4 2.02 -7.37 12.84
C PRO A 4 1.90 -6.14 11.93
N CYS A 5 0.95 -5.24 12.22
CA CYS A 5 0.70 -4.05 11.39
C CYS A 5 1.95 -3.17 11.22
N CYS A 6 2.83 -3.11 12.23
CA CYS A 6 4.09 -2.37 12.15
C CYS A 6 5.07 -2.96 11.10
N VAL A 7 5.10 -4.29 10.95
CA VAL A 7 5.91 -4.97 9.94
C VAL A 7 5.35 -4.70 8.55
N LEU A 8 4.03 -4.82 8.39
CA LEU A 8 3.37 -4.55 7.11
C LEU A 8 3.50 -3.07 6.70
N ARG A 9 3.33 -2.14 7.63
CA ARG A 9 3.56 -0.70 7.42
C ARG A 9 4.98 -0.42 6.94
N SER A 10 5.99 -1.01 7.60
CA SER A 10 7.39 -0.80 7.26
C SER A 10 7.72 -1.39 5.90
N ALA A 11 7.25 -2.60 5.61
CA ALA A 11 7.42 -3.25 4.31
C ALA A 11 6.74 -2.46 3.19
N LEU A 12 5.52 -1.98 3.41
CA LEU A 12 4.78 -1.14 2.47
C LEU A 12 5.51 0.18 2.20
N TYR A 13 5.99 0.85 3.25
CA TYR A 13 6.77 2.07 3.10
C TYR A 13 8.03 1.84 2.27
N LEU A 14 8.80 0.79 2.59
CA LEU A 14 10.00 0.42 1.84
C LEU A 14 9.69 0.12 0.38
N LEU A 15 8.68 -0.71 0.11
CA LEU A 15 8.20 -0.99 -1.24
C LEU A 15 7.89 0.31 -1.97
N ALA A 16 7.08 1.20 -1.38
CA ALA A 16 6.67 2.45 -1.99
C ALA A 16 7.86 3.36 -2.36
N VAL A 17 8.84 3.53 -1.47
CA VAL A 17 10.00 4.42 -1.71
C VAL A 17 11.03 3.82 -2.67
N THR A 18 11.11 2.49 -2.80
CA THR A 18 12.05 1.84 -3.73
C THR A 18 11.44 1.54 -5.10
N GLN A 19 10.11 1.56 -5.22
CA GLN A 19 9.42 1.09 -6.43
C GLN A 19 9.66 1.95 -7.67
N ASP A 20 10.01 3.22 -7.51
CA ASP A 20 10.31 4.09 -8.65
C ASP A 20 11.54 3.62 -9.44
N LYS A 21 12.54 3.10 -8.72
CA LYS A 21 13.81 2.61 -9.27
C LYS A 21 13.77 1.13 -9.66
N SER A 22 12.63 0.47 -9.48
CA SER A 22 12.46 -0.97 -9.67
C SER A 22 11.45 -1.26 -10.80
N PRO A 23 11.53 -2.44 -11.46
CA PRO A 23 10.51 -2.87 -12.40
C PRO A 23 9.12 -2.84 -11.76
N ARG A 24 8.09 -2.62 -12.59
CA ARG A 24 6.70 -2.70 -12.12
C ARG A 24 6.41 -4.10 -11.60
N LEU A 25 5.71 -4.17 -10.45
CA LEU A 25 5.15 -5.42 -9.95
C LEU A 25 4.18 -6.02 -10.97
N ASP A 26 4.23 -7.33 -11.11
CA ASP A 26 3.26 -8.12 -11.85
C ASP A 26 2.00 -8.38 -11.01
N VAL A 27 1.01 -9.03 -11.61
CA VAL A 27 -0.31 -9.25 -11.01
C VAL A 27 -0.25 -10.08 -9.72
N VAL A 28 0.68 -11.04 -9.64
CA VAL A 28 0.79 -11.96 -8.49
C VAL A 28 1.12 -11.21 -7.19
N PRO A 29 2.23 -10.46 -7.07
CA PRO A 29 2.54 -9.67 -5.87
C PRO A 29 1.50 -8.59 -5.60
N LEU A 30 0.91 -7.96 -6.63
CA LEU A 30 -0.18 -6.98 -6.41
C LEU A 30 -1.39 -7.61 -5.74
N ASN A 31 -1.76 -8.84 -6.12
CA ASN A 31 -2.85 -9.57 -5.49
C ASN A 31 -2.52 -9.94 -4.03
N TYR A 32 -1.27 -10.30 -3.73
CA TYR A 32 -0.82 -10.53 -2.35
C TYR A 32 -0.86 -9.25 -1.51
N ILE A 33 -0.42 -8.12 -2.06
CA ILE A 33 -0.49 -6.81 -1.41
C ILE A 33 -1.96 -6.43 -1.14
N CYS A 34 -2.85 -6.59 -2.13
CA CYS A 34 -4.28 -6.37 -1.94
C CYS A 34 -4.85 -7.19 -0.78
N LYS A 35 -4.54 -8.49 -0.73
CA LYS A 35 -4.99 -9.38 0.35
C LYS A 35 -4.45 -8.95 1.71
N ALA A 36 -3.19 -8.51 1.77
CA ALA A 36 -2.57 -8.03 3.00
C ALA A 36 -3.23 -6.73 3.50
N PHE A 37 -3.58 -5.82 2.61
CA PHE A 37 -4.29 -4.59 2.98
C PHE A 37 -5.72 -4.90 3.45
N SER A 38 -6.42 -5.80 2.75
CA SER A 38 -7.78 -6.21 3.11
C SER A 38 -7.87 -7.03 4.39
N SER A 39 -6.78 -7.65 4.86
CA SER A 39 -6.75 -8.39 6.12
C SER A 39 -6.49 -7.52 7.35
N CYS A 40 -6.08 -6.27 7.15
CA CYS A 40 -5.91 -5.30 8.22
C CYS A 40 -7.29 -4.81 8.70
N GLN A 41 -7.46 -4.69 10.02
CA GLN A 41 -8.71 -4.17 10.59
C GLN A 41 -8.95 -2.69 10.21
N SER A 42 -7.86 -1.94 9.99
CA SER A 42 -7.91 -0.58 9.45
C SER A 42 -6.71 -0.31 8.55
N PHE A 43 -6.94 0.28 7.39
CA PHE A 43 -5.87 0.73 6.51
C PHE A 43 -5.02 1.84 7.16
N SER A 44 -5.60 2.65 8.04
CA SER A 44 -4.86 3.70 8.77
C SER A 44 -3.72 3.15 9.63
N SER A 45 -3.82 1.89 10.08
CA SER A 45 -2.77 1.22 10.89
C SER A 45 -1.50 0.91 10.09
N ILE A 46 -1.63 0.75 8.77
CA ILE A 46 -0.51 0.47 7.86
C ILE A 46 -0.13 1.67 6.99
N TYR A 47 -0.91 2.75 7.08
CA TYR A 47 -0.64 3.99 6.36
C TYR A 47 0.58 4.72 6.93
N SER A 48 1.37 5.30 6.03
CA SER A 48 2.46 6.21 6.34
C SER A 48 2.29 7.45 5.49
N HIS A 49 2.20 8.62 6.12
CA HIS A 49 1.95 9.89 5.44
C HIS A 49 3.20 10.32 4.65
N HIS A 50 3.38 9.76 3.45
CA HIS A 50 4.54 9.97 2.58
C HIS A 50 4.14 9.93 1.10
N PRO A 51 4.62 10.86 0.24
CA PRO A 51 4.20 10.94 -1.17
C PRO A 51 4.42 9.66 -1.97
N ALA A 52 5.49 8.93 -1.66
CA ALA A 52 5.78 7.66 -2.33
C ALA A 52 4.66 6.62 -2.13
N LEU A 53 3.98 6.62 -0.98
CA LEU A 53 2.88 5.71 -0.72
C LEU A 53 1.65 6.04 -1.56
N LEU A 54 1.31 7.33 -1.63
CA LEU A 54 0.23 7.82 -2.49
C LEU A 54 0.51 7.45 -3.95
N HIS A 55 1.72 7.77 -4.43
CA HIS A 55 2.14 7.43 -5.78
C HIS A 55 2.11 5.92 -6.03
N PHE A 56 2.58 5.11 -5.08
CA PHE A 56 2.56 3.65 -5.20
C PHE A 56 1.15 3.10 -5.38
N VAL A 57 0.18 3.55 -4.58
CA VAL A 57 -1.22 3.09 -4.69
C VAL A 57 -1.85 3.56 -5.99
N CYS A 58 -1.61 4.80 -6.42
CA CYS A 58 -2.16 5.33 -7.67
C CYS A 58 -1.49 4.74 -8.93
N ARG A 59 -0.28 4.18 -8.81
CA ARG A 59 0.48 3.61 -9.94
C ARG A 59 -0.12 2.31 -10.47
N TYR A 60 -0.84 1.56 -9.64
CA TYR A 60 -1.42 0.26 -9.98
C TYR A 60 -2.94 0.35 -9.95
N GLN A 61 -3.59 -0.02 -11.05
CA GLN A 61 -5.04 0.08 -11.18
C GLN A 61 -5.75 -0.74 -10.10
N GLU A 62 -5.28 -1.96 -9.81
CA GLU A 62 -5.86 -2.85 -8.82
C GLU A 62 -5.81 -2.28 -7.39
N LEU A 63 -4.77 -1.51 -7.09
CA LEU A 63 -4.63 -0.84 -5.80
C LEU A 63 -5.45 0.46 -5.76
N ALA A 64 -5.41 1.24 -6.83
CA ALA A 64 -6.14 2.51 -6.93
C ALA A 64 -7.66 2.31 -6.83
N GLU A 65 -8.21 1.30 -7.50
CA GLU A 65 -9.64 0.99 -7.47
C GLU A 65 -10.12 0.58 -6.08
N LYS A 66 -9.31 -0.16 -5.31
CA LYS A 66 -9.70 -0.68 -4.00
C LYS A 66 -9.36 0.25 -2.83
N PHE A 67 -8.20 0.88 -2.88
CA PHE A 67 -7.62 1.61 -1.74
C PHE A 67 -7.40 3.09 -2.04
N GLY A 68 -7.58 3.54 -3.29
CA GLY A 68 -7.42 4.94 -3.68
C GLY A 68 -8.23 5.90 -2.81
N PRO A 69 -9.56 5.71 -2.64
CA PRO A 69 -10.36 6.58 -1.77
C PRO A 69 -9.85 6.66 -0.34
N LEU A 70 -9.48 5.51 0.26
CA LEU A 70 -8.96 5.44 1.63
C LEU A 70 -7.63 6.18 1.77
N VAL A 71 -6.72 6.02 0.80
CA VAL A 71 -5.42 6.69 0.81
C VAL A 71 -5.56 8.19 0.63
N LEU A 72 -6.51 8.65 -0.20
CA LEU A 72 -6.79 10.07 -0.40
C LEU A 72 -7.42 10.71 0.83
N GLU A 73 -8.37 10.02 1.48
CA GLU A 73 -8.96 10.49 2.74
C GLU A 73 -7.88 10.69 3.81
N LEU A 74 -7.00 9.70 3.99
CA LEU A 74 -5.87 9.77 4.93
C LEU A 74 -4.79 10.77 4.52
N TRP A 75 -4.72 11.16 3.24
CA TRP A 75 -3.76 12.15 2.74
C TRP A 75 -4.23 13.59 2.99
N LEU A 76 -5.54 13.80 2.94
CA LEU A 76 -6.15 15.13 3.09
C LEU A 76 -6.48 15.48 4.55
N THR A 77 -6.34 14.53 5.46
CA THR A 77 -6.58 14.69 6.91
C THR A 77 -5.25 14.86 7.64
#